data_AF-A0A7C1YSM2-F1
#
_entry.id   AF-A0A7C1YSM2-F1
#
_cell.length_a   1.000
_cell.length_b   1.000
_cell.length_c   1.000
_cell.angle_alpha   90.00
_cell.angle_beta   90.00
_cell.angle_gamma   90.00
#
_symmetry.space_group_name_H-M   'P 1'
#
loop_
_entity.id
_entity.type
_entity.pdbx_description
1 polymer ?
#
loop_
_entity_poly.entity_id
_entity_poly.type
_entity_poly.pdbx_seq_one_letter_code
_entity_poly.pdbx_strand_id
1 'polypeptide(L)'
;MGITQQLILNLILVLAVAWAFASLFVRFGLPVILGQMLAGFLLGPAVFGIIQNSEPLELMAEFGIFFAMFYAGMEMDPKELMEHIWPSLLVAIGGFCLPFVLGYITI
;
A
#
# COMPACT_ATOMS: atom_id res chain seq x y z
N MET A 1 -30.03 -4.01 1.05
CA MET A 1 -29.61 -2.81 1.81
C MET A 1 -28.52 -3.07 2.86
N GLY A 2 -28.09 -4.32 3.14
CA GLY A 2 -27.05 -4.57 4.17
C GLY A 2 -25.59 -4.45 3.70
N ILE A 3 -25.27 -4.88 2.47
CA ILE A 3 -23.88 -4.96 1.98
C ILE A 3 -23.22 -3.59 1.87
N THR A 4 -23.92 -2.60 1.28
CA THR A 4 -23.39 -1.24 1.13
C THR A 4 -23.13 -0.55 2.48
N GLN A 5 -24.00 -0.79 3.47
CA GLN A 5 -23.81 -0.23 4.82
C GLN A 5 -22.60 -0.85 5.52
N GLN A 6 -22.42 -2.16 5.42
CA GLN A 6 -21.25 -2.85 5.97
C GLN A 6 -19.95 -2.37 5.30
N LEU A 7 -19.95 -2.18 3.98
CA LEU A 7 -18.79 -1.65 3.27
C LEU A 7 -18.39 -0.26 3.77
N ILE A 8 -19.36 0.65 3.88
CA ILE A 8 -19.10 2.03 4.35
C ILE A 8 -18.56 2.01 5.78
N LEU A 9 -19.14 1.21 6.67
CA LEU A 9 -18.67 1.08 8.04
C LEU A 9 -17.25 0.52 8.11
N ASN A 10 -16.96 -0.53 7.32
CA ASN A 10 -15.63 -1.11 7.23
C ASN A 10 -14.61 -0.08 6.74
N LEU A 11 -14.92 0.66 5.67
CA LEU A 11 -14.03 1.70 5.15
C LEU A 11 -13.78 2.81 6.17
N ILE A 12 -14.81 3.31 6.85
CA ILE A 12 -14.65 4.32 7.90
C ILE A 12 -13.74 3.79 9.01
N LEU A 13 -13.93 2.54 9.42
CA LEU A 13 -13.15 1.91 10.48
C LEU A 13 -11.69 1.73 10.05
N VAL A 14 -11.42 1.20 8.84
CA VAL A 14 -10.07 1.10 8.27
C VAL A 14 -9.40 2.47 8.26
N LEU A 15 -10.06 3.49 7.70
CA LEU A 15 -9.50 4.82 7.56
C LEU A 15 -9.21 5.47 8.92
N ALA A 16 -10.14 5.38 9.87
CA ALA A 16 -9.98 5.96 11.20
C ALA A 16 -8.84 5.30 11.99
N VAL A 17 -8.77 3.98 11.99
CA VAL A 17 -7.73 3.25 12.73
C VAL A 17 -6.38 3.38 12.03
N ALA A 18 -6.32 3.30 10.70
CA ALA A 18 -5.10 3.53 9.94
C ALA A 18 -4.54 4.94 10.19
N TRP A 19 -5.39 5.95 10.25
CA TRP A 19 -4.99 7.33 10.58
C TRP A 19 -4.50 7.45 12.03
N ALA A 20 -5.18 6.83 13.00
CA ALA A 20 -4.76 6.84 14.39
C ALA A 20 -3.38 6.18 14.59
N PHE A 21 -3.16 5.01 13.98
CA PHE A 21 -1.88 4.31 14.04
C PHE A 21 -0.77 5.04 13.26
N ALA A 22 -1.09 5.62 12.10
CA ALA A 22 -0.17 6.47 11.36
C ALA A 22 0.30 7.65 12.23
N SER A 23 -0.63 8.37 12.87
CA SER A 23 -0.31 9.47 13.77
C SER A 23 0.56 9.02 14.95
N LEU A 24 0.26 7.86 15.53
CA LEU A 24 1.05 7.27 16.60
C LEU A 24 2.48 6.95 16.14
N PHE A 25 2.66 6.35 14.97
CA PHE A 25 3.97 5.99 14.43
C PHE A 25 4.82 7.22 14.11
N VAL A 26 4.21 8.27 13.57
CA VAL A 26 4.89 9.56 13.34
C VAL A 26 5.44 10.12 14.66
N ARG A 27 4.69 10.03 15.77
CA ARG A 27 5.16 10.48 17.08
C ARG A 27 6.37 9.69 17.60
N PHE A 28 6.49 8.43 17.21
CA PHE A 28 7.63 7.58 17.53
C PHE A 28 8.79 7.71 16.53
N GLY A 29 8.67 8.56 15.51
CA GLY A 29 9.68 8.70 14.45
C GLY A 29 9.73 7.51 13.48
N LEU A 30 8.67 6.70 13.43
CA LEU A 30 8.57 5.54 12.54
C LEU A 30 7.87 5.91 11.21
N PRO A 31 8.15 5.20 10.11
CA PRO A 31 7.45 5.38 8.83
C PRO A 31 5.93 5.24 8.95
N VAL A 32 5.20 6.18 8.36
CA VAL A 32 3.72 6.23 8.35
C VAL A 32 3.10 4.93 7.85
N ILE A 33 3.65 4.39 6.75
CA ILE A 33 3.12 3.19 6.08
C ILE A 33 3.10 1.98 7.04
N LEU A 34 4.08 1.86 7.94
CA LEU A 34 4.14 0.77 8.92
C LEU A 34 2.97 0.84 9.91
N GLY A 35 2.57 2.05 10.32
CA GLY A 35 1.40 2.25 11.18
C GLY A 35 0.10 1.84 10.48
N GLN A 36 -0.04 2.19 9.20
CA GLN A 36 -1.21 1.81 8.39
C GLN A 36 -1.28 0.29 8.17
N MET A 37 -0.14 -0.35 7.87
CA MET A 37 -0.04 -1.80 7.74
C MET A 37 -0.38 -2.51 9.05
N LEU A 38 0.11 -2.01 10.19
CA LEU A 38 -0.20 -2.57 11.50
C LEU A 38 -1.69 -2.45 11.84
N ALA A 39 -2.32 -1.30 11.54
CA ALA A 39 -3.75 -1.13 11.69
C ALA A 39 -4.54 -2.17 10.89
N GLY A 40 -4.19 -2.37 9.61
CA GLY A 40 -4.82 -3.38 8.76
C GLY A 40 -4.62 -4.81 9.27
N PHE A 41 -3.40 -5.15 9.71
CA PHE A 41 -3.07 -6.45 10.30
C PHE A 41 -3.90 -6.74 11.57
N LEU A 42 -4.05 -5.75 12.45
CA LEU A 42 -4.86 -5.89 13.67
C LEU A 42 -6.36 -6.03 13.35
N LEU A 43 -6.88 -5.19 12.46
CA LEU A 43 -8.31 -5.20 12.10
C LEU A 43 -8.71 -6.43 11.28
N GLY A 44 -7.79 -6.98 10.50
CA GLY A 44 -8.02 -8.11 9.61
C GLY A 44 -8.30 -9.43 10.34
N PRO A 45 -8.65 -10.48 9.58
CA PRO A 45 -9.03 -11.80 10.12
C PRO A 45 -7.93 -12.50 10.90
N ALA A 46 -6.66 -12.13 10.68
CA ALA A 46 -5.52 -12.76 11.32
C ALA A 46 -5.40 -12.46 12.83
N VAL A 47 -5.93 -11.33 13.31
CA VAL A 47 -5.81 -10.92 14.71
C VAL A 47 -7.16 -10.74 15.38
N PHE A 48 -7.88 -9.65 15.10
CA PHE A 48 -9.19 -9.39 15.74
C PHE A 48 -10.38 -9.84 14.89
N GLY A 49 -10.23 -9.96 13.57
CA GLY A 49 -11.29 -10.38 12.66
C GLY A 49 -12.50 -9.45 12.62
N ILE A 50 -12.29 -8.17 12.93
CA ILE A 50 -13.32 -7.13 12.87
C ILE A 50 -13.73 -6.89 11.41
N ILE A 51 -12.75 -6.88 10.51
CA ILE A 51 -12.97 -6.70 9.08
C ILE A 51 -12.65 -8.01 8.37
N GLN A 52 -13.64 -8.49 7.61
CA GLN A 52 -13.51 -9.68 6.77
C GLN A 52 -13.26 -9.29 5.33
N ASN A 53 -12.58 -10.18 4.61
CA ASN A 53 -12.37 -10.01 3.18
C ASN A 53 -13.72 -10.06 2.48
N SER A 54 -14.00 -9.01 1.71
CA SER A 54 -15.20 -8.91 0.88
C SER A 54 -14.79 -8.31 -0.45
N GLU A 55 -15.37 -8.82 -1.54
CA GLU A 55 -15.07 -8.38 -2.91
C GLU A 55 -15.13 -6.85 -3.07
N PRO A 56 -16.11 -6.11 -2.51
CA PRO A 56 -16.13 -4.66 -2.64
C PRO A 56 -14.99 -3.96 -1.89
N LEU A 57 -14.54 -4.50 -0.76
CA LEU A 57 -13.41 -3.93 0.01
C LEU A 57 -12.08 -4.18 -0.71
N GLU A 58 -11.93 -5.35 -1.33
CA GLU A 58 -10.75 -5.69 -2.15
C GLU A 58 -10.66 -4.77 -3.37
N LEU A 59 -11.77 -4.55 -4.07
CA LEU A 59 -11.82 -3.59 -5.18
C LEU A 59 -11.44 -2.16 -4.75
N MET A 60 -11.85 -1.73 -3.55
CA MET A 60 -11.43 -0.42 -3.02
C MET A 60 -9.92 -0.36 -2.74
N ALA A 61 -9.32 -1.45 -2.26
CA ALA A 61 -7.88 -1.54 -2.04
C ALA A 61 -7.11 -1.50 -3.38
N GLU A 62 -7.59 -2.22 -4.39
CA GLU A 62 -7.05 -2.19 -5.75
C GLU A 62 -7.10 -0.78 -6.34
N PHE A 63 -8.23 -0.08 -6.19
CA PHE A 63 -8.33 1.33 -6.59
C PHE A 63 -7.32 2.21 -5.85
N GLY A 64 -7.13 2.00 -4.54
CA GLY A 64 -6.12 2.73 -3.76
C GLY A 64 -4.71 2.56 -4.31
N ILE A 65 -4.29 1.32 -4.61
CA ILE A 65 -2.98 1.01 -5.20
C ILE A 65 -2.88 1.61 -6.60
N PHE A 66 -3.91 1.46 -7.43
CA PHE A 66 -3.98 2.04 -8.76
C PHE A 66 -3.78 3.56 -8.73
N PHE A 67 -4.53 4.27 -7.88
CA PHE A 67 -4.41 5.72 -7.75
C PHE A 67 -3.03 6.14 -7.21
N ALA A 68 -2.45 5.37 -6.29
CA ALA A 68 -1.10 5.65 -5.78
C ALA A 68 -0.03 5.51 -6.88
N MET A 69 -0.08 4.42 -7.67
CA MET A 69 0.85 4.22 -8.78
C MET A 69 0.63 5.22 -9.91
N PHE A 70 -0.63 5.58 -10.18
CA PHE A 70 -0.96 6.62 -11.16
C PHE A 70 -0.42 7.98 -10.73
N TYR A 71 -0.62 8.35 -9.46
CA TYR A 71 -0.10 9.59 -8.90
C TYR A 71 1.43 9.63 -8.96
N ALA A 72 2.11 8.54 -8.55
CA ALA A 72 3.56 8.43 -8.66
C ALA A 72 4.06 8.59 -10.10
N GLY A 73 3.31 8.05 -11.08
CA GLY A 73 3.61 8.26 -12.50
C GLY A 73 3.38 9.70 -12.98
N MET A 74 2.38 10.38 -12.43
CA MET A 74 2.07 11.79 -12.75
C MET A 74 3.07 12.77 -12.13
N GLU A 75 3.70 12.40 -11.02
CA GLU A 75 4.73 13.20 -10.35
C GLU A 75 6.12 13.07 -11.00
N MET A 76 6.33 12.07 -11.86
CA MET A 76 7.57 11.96 -12.66
C MET A 76 7.65 13.04 -13.73
N ASP A 77 8.81 13.70 -13.86
CA ASP A 77 9.14 14.57 -14.98
C ASP A 77 9.63 13.74 -16.18
N PRO A 78 8.89 13.69 -17.31
CA PRO A 78 9.30 12.90 -18.47
C PRO A 78 10.60 13.38 -19.11
N LYS A 79 10.95 14.67 -18.97
CA LYS A 79 12.18 15.23 -19.53
C LYS A 79 13.40 14.76 -18.74
N GLU A 80 13.32 14.82 -17.42
CA GLU A 80 14.39 14.33 -16.54
C GLU A 80 14.59 12.82 -16.71
N LEU A 81 13.50 12.07 -16.87
CA LEU A 81 13.53 10.63 -17.16
C LEU A 81 14.22 10.32 -18.49
N MET A 82 13.93 11.07 -19.55
CA MET A 82 14.57 10.90 -20.86
C MET A 82 16.05 11.27 -20.85
N GLU A 83 16.44 12.29 -20.08
CA GLU A 83 17.83 12.71 -19.93
C GLU A 83 18.67 11.65 -19.19
N HIS A 84 18.07 10.96 -18.20
CA HIS A 84 18.73 9.95 -17.36
C HIS A 84 18.20 8.53 -17.59
N ILE A 85 17.79 8.21 -18.81
CA ILE A 85 17.10 6.94 -19.09
C ILE A 85 17.96 5.70 -18.80
N TRP A 86 19.25 5.75 -19.09
CA TRP A 86 20.17 4.62 -18.89
C TRP A 86 20.37 4.27 -17.41
N PRO A 87 20.75 5.21 -16.52
CA PRO A 87 20.76 4.96 -15.08
C PRO A 87 19.40 4.50 -14.54
N SER A 88 18.31 5.15 -14.95
CA SER A 88 16.96 4.82 -14.48
C SER A 88 16.53 3.40 -14.86
N LEU A 89 16.81 2.96 -16.09
CA LEU A 89 16.53 1.59 -16.53
C LEU A 89 17.36 0.55 -15.78
N LEU A 90 18.65 0.84 -15.54
CA LEU A 90 19.51 -0.07 -14.78
C LEU A 90 19.04 -0.23 -13.34
N VAL A 91 18.61 0.86 -12.68
CA VAL A 91 18.07 0.80 -11.31
C VAL A 91 16.71 0.10 -11.30
N ALA A 92 15.83 0.34 -12.28
CA ALA A 92 14.52 -0.30 -12.35
C ALA A 92 14.64 -1.82 -12.58
N ILE A 93 15.40 -2.24 -13.60
CA ILE A 93 15.61 -3.65 -13.93
C ILE A 93 16.43 -4.33 -12.84
N GLY A 94 17.53 -3.71 -12.41
CA GLY A 94 18.39 -4.25 -11.35
C GLY A 94 17.65 -4.38 -10.02
N GLY A 95 16.89 -3.36 -9.64
CA GLY A 95 16.10 -3.33 -8.40
C GLY A 95 14.98 -4.38 -8.37
N PHE A 96 14.52 -4.87 -9.53
CA PHE A 96 13.59 -5.99 -9.62
C PHE A 96 14.31 -7.34 -9.75
N CYS A 97 15.16 -7.49 -10.76
CA CYS A 97 15.80 -8.75 -11.11
C CYS A 97 16.77 -9.25 -10.03
N LEU A 98 17.54 -8.35 -9.40
CA LEU A 98 18.53 -8.75 -8.40
C LEU A 98 17.88 -9.37 -7.15
N PRO A 99 16.94 -8.70 -6.43
CA PRO A 99 16.28 -9.33 -5.29
C PRO A 99 15.44 -10.54 -5.70
N PHE A 100 14.86 -10.55 -6.90
CA PHE A 100 14.12 -11.71 -7.42
C PHE A 100 15.01 -12.94 -7.57
N VAL A 101 16.15 -12.83 -8.26
CA VAL A 101 17.08 -13.94 -8.47
C VAL A 101 17.71 -14.38 -7.16
N LEU A 102 18.16 -13.44 -6.31
CA LEU A 102 18.71 -13.79 -4.99
C LEU A 102 17.68 -14.49 -4.10
N GLY A 103 16.44 -14.00 -4.09
CA GLY A 103 15.33 -14.64 -3.38
C GLY A 103 15.06 -16.05 -3.90
N TYR A 104 15.03 -16.24 -5.22
CA TYR A 104 14.82 -17.55 -5.84
C TYR A 104 15.93 -18.57 -5.54
N ILE A 105 17.19 -18.13 -5.45
CA ILE A 105 18.32 -19.03 -5.13
C ILE A 105 18.35 -19.40 -3.63
N THR A 106 17.86 -18.51 -2.76
CA THR A 106 17.89 -18.71 -1.29
C THR A 106 16.74 -19.60 -0.79
N ILE A 107 15.64 -19.65 -1.54
CA ILE A 107 14.48 -20.54 -1.32
C ILE A 107 14.77 -21.94 -1.88
#